data_AF-A0A7X7U2X2-F1
#
_entry.id   AF-A0A7X7U2X2-F1
#
_cell.length_a   1.000
_cell.length_b   1.000
_cell.length_c   1.000
_cell.angle_alpha   90.00
_cell.angle_beta   90.00
_cell.angle_gamma   90.00
#
_symmetry.space_group_name_H-M   'P 1'
#
loop_
_entity.id
_entity.type
_entity.pdbx_description
1 polymer ?
#
loop_
_entity_poly.entity_id
_entity_poly.type
_entity_poly.pdbx_seq_one_letter_code
_entity_poly.pdbx_strand_id
1 'polypeptide(L)'
;FIASDVQAGGVAYLRSADGSLDGAYEIVSVDSATQLTVSVLRADATSPAVAPPIGGEVSYRISTLAPQAVDAAFQLTEHFGIPPGDPTGGIAVESLVGIEGLRRASALLVISKVYATWAGRDDDECFSRKSLLYQQLFEKARQRCRVNIDLGSDGAADIRRVGGVVRLVRD
;
A
#
# COMPACT_ATOMS: atom_id res chain seq x y z
N PHE A 1 -17.53 -3.31 13.19
CA PHE A 1 -16.18 -3.53 12.61
C PHE A 1 -16.02 -4.94 12.07
N ILE A 2 -16.10 -6.00 12.88
CA ILE A 2 -15.96 -7.40 12.39
C ILE A 2 -16.93 -7.72 11.23
N ALA A 3 -18.23 -7.46 11.40
CA ALA A 3 -19.24 -7.73 10.36
C ALA A 3 -19.06 -6.88 9.07
N SER A 4 -18.22 -5.85 9.11
CA SER A 4 -17.91 -4.98 7.96
C SER A 4 -16.53 -5.29 7.36
N ASP A 5 -15.92 -6.40 7.78
CA ASP A 5 -14.58 -6.85 7.35
C ASP A 5 -13.50 -5.78 7.48
N VAL A 6 -13.58 -4.98 8.54
CA VAL A 6 -12.49 -4.08 8.91
C VAL A 6 -11.33 -4.92 9.42
N GLN A 7 -10.11 -4.60 8.97
CA GLN A 7 -8.89 -5.32 9.32
C GLN A 7 -7.81 -4.35 9.84
N ALA A 8 -6.87 -4.90 10.60
CA ALA A 8 -5.63 -4.20 10.95
C ALA A 8 -4.85 -3.80 9.69
N GLY A 9 -4.10 -2.70 9.76
CA GLY A 9 -3.40 -2.10 8.62
C GLY A 9 -4.28 -1.23 7.73
N GLY A 10 -5.60 -1.18 8.00
CA GLY A 10 -6.49 -0.18 7.42
C GLY A 10 -6.26 1.23 7.97
N VAL A 11 -6.98 2.22 7.42
CA VAL A 11 -6.92 3.61 7.87
C VAL A 11 -8.33 4.11 8.20
N ALA A 12 -8.47 4.74 9.36
CA ALA A 12 -9.67 5.43 9.80
C ALA A 12 -9.42 6.93 9.82
N TYR A 13 -10.29 7.70 9.16
CA TYR A 13 -10.36 9.14 9.37
C TYR A 13 -11.27 9.42 10.55
N LEU A 14 -10.76 10.14 11.55
CA LEU A 14 -11.46 10.49 12.78
C LEU A 14 -11.64 12.00 12.86
N ARG A 15 -12.81 12.43 13.32
CA ARG A 15 -13.11 13.84 13.54
C ARG A 15 -13.99 14.06 14.77
N SER A 16 -13.53 14.84 15.73
CA SER A 16 -14.33 15.30 16.87
C SER A 16 -15.12 16.57 16.53
N ALA A 17 -16.22 16.80 17.25
CA ALA A 17 -17.05 17.99 17.05
C ALA A 17 -16.30 19.30 17.38
N ASP A 18 -15.40 19.27 18.36
CA ASP A 18 -14.58 20.40 18.80
C ASP A 18 -13.32 20.64 17.94
N GLY A 19 -13.05 19.76 16.97
CA GLY A 19 -11.88 19.84 16.09
C GLY A 19 -10.54 19.51 16.74
N SER A 20 -10.52 19.08 18.01
CA SER A 20 -9.28 18.62 18.68
C SER A 20 -8.70 17.35 18.05
N LEU A 21 -9.55 16.58 17.38
CA LEU A 21 -9.21 15.41 16.59
C LEU A 21 -9.72 15.63 15.17
N ASP A 22 -8.82 15.70 14.18
CA ASP A 22 -9.15 15.77 12.77
C ASP A 22 -7.98 15.17 11.97
N GLY A 23 -8.10 13.91 11.55
CA GLY A 23 -7.00 13.26 10.84
C GLY A 23 -7.20 11.79 10.51
N ALA A 24 -6.25 11.26 9.75
CA ALA A 24 -6.18 9.85 9.39
C ALA A 24 -5.25 9.09 10.35
N TYR A 25 -5.73 7.96 10.84
CA TYR A 25 -5.05 7.10 11.81
C TYR A 25 -5.03 5.66 11.28
N GLU A 26 -3.93 4.95 11.53
CA GLU A 26 -3.86 3.53 11.21
C GLU A 26 -4.71 2.73 12.21
N ILE A 27 -5.36 1.67 11.72
CA ILE A 27 -6.06 0.69 12.55
C ILE A 27 -5.04 -0.37 12.95
N VAL A 28 -4.67 -0.40 14.23
CA VAL A 28 -3.68 -1.34 14.77
C VAL A 28 -4.33 -2.70 15.03
N SER A 29 -5.53 -2.72 15.60
CA SER A 29 -6.30 -3.93 15.86
C SER A 29 -7.80 -3.68 15.83
N VAL A 30 -8.55 -4.75 15.56
CA VAL A 30 -10.00 -4.81 15.69
C VAL A 30 -10.33 -5.57 16.96
N ASP A 31 -10.68 -4.84 18.01
CA ASP A 31 -10.82 -5.42 19.35
C ASP A 31 -12.21 -6.04 19.55
N SER A 32 -13.23 -5.51 18.86
CA SER A 32 -14.59 -6.08 18.88
C SER A 32 -15.44 -5.60 17.70
N ALA A 33 -16.72 -5.98 17.70
CA ALA A 33 -17.70 -5.46 16.74
C ALA A 33 -17.83 -3.92 16.78
N THR A 34 -17.48 -3.27 17.90
CA THR A 34 -17.68 -1.83 18.13
C THR A 34 -16.44 -1.09 18.61
N GLN A 35 -15.28 -1.75 18.67
CA GLN A 35 -14.04 -1.17 19.19
C GLN A 35 -12.85 -1.43 18.25
N LEU A 36 -12.05 -0.39 18.04
CA LEU A 36 -10.78 -0.42 17.31
C LEU A 36 -9.70 0.19 18.21
N THR A 37 -8.49 -0.33 18.09
CA THR A 37 -7.28 0.37 18.54
C THR A 37 -6.67 1.07 17.34
N VAL A 38 -6.44 2.37 17.47
CA VAL A 38 -5.88 3.22 16.42
C VAL A 38 -4.56 3.86 16.86
N SER A 39 -3.73 4.22 15.89
CA SER A 39 -2.46 4.90 16.12
C SER A 39 -2.25 6.02 15.09
N VAL A 40 -1.46 7.03 15.45
CA VAL A 40 -0.77 7.84 14.43
C VAL A 40 0.03 6.89 13.53
N LEU A 41 0.07 7.16 12.22
CA LEU A 41 0.76 6.30 11.26
C LEU A 41 2.23 6.10 11.66
N ARG A 42 2.58 4.87 12.02
CA ARG A 42 3.94 4.46 12.38
C ARG A 42 4.75 4.16 11.12
N ALA A 43 6.05 4.43 11.18
CA ALA A 43 7.00 4.02 10.14
C ALA A 43 7.20 2.49 10.11
N ASP A 44 7.05 1.86 11.27
CA ASP A 44 7.19 0.42 11.48
C ASP A 44 5.97 -0.09 12.28
N ALA A 45 5.29 -1.09 11.73
CA ALA A 45 4.09 -1.69 12.33
C ALA A 45 4.39 -2.44 13.65
N THR A 46 5.65 -2.76 13.93
CA THR A 46 6.09 -3.39 15.19
C THR A 46 6.37 -2.38 16.29
N SER A 47 6.51 -1.09 15.96
CA SER A 47 6.71 -0.04 16.96
C SER A 47 5.47 0.12 17.85
N PRO A 48 5.59 0.55 19.11
CA PRO A 48 4.43 0.82 19.97
C PRO A 48 3.42 1.78 19.32
N ALA A 49 2.13 1.53 19.54
CA ALA A 49 1.06 2.40 19.08
C ALA A 49 1.18 3.80 19.71
N VAL A 50 0.98 4.84 18.91
CA VAL A 50 1.00 6.24 19.34
C VAL A 50 -0.43 6.74 19.37
N ALA A 51 -0.94 7.00 20.57
CA ALA A 51 -2.32 7.41 20.76
C ALA A 51 -2.61 8.76 20.04
N PRO A 52 -3.78 8.90 19.40
CA PRO A 52 -4.25 10.19 18.92
C PRO A 52 -4.59 11.15 20.08
N PRO A 53 -4.79 12.45 19.81
CA PRO A 53 -5.43 13.35 20.75
C PRO A 53 -6.77 12.79 21.24
N ILE A 54 -7.09 13.02 22.51
CA ILE A 54 -8.39 12.65 23.07
C ILE A 54 -9.46 13.55 22.46
N GLY A 55 -10.52 12.96 21.90
CA GLY A 55 -11.68 13.67 21.37
C GLY A 55 -12.99 13.13 21.94
N GLY A 56 -13.94 14.02 22.22
CA GLY A 56 -15.33 13.66 22.51
C GLY A 56 -16.16 13.60 21.22
N GLU A 57 -17.24 12.80 21.21
CA GLU A 57 -18.21 12.71 20.10
C GLU A 57 -17.54 12.51 18.73
N VAL A 58 -16.67 11.51 18.64
CA VAL A 58 -15.86 11.26 17.44
C VAL A 58 -16.70 10.60 16.34
N SER A 59 -16.82 11.29 15.21
CA SER A 59 -17.26 10.71 13.94
C SER A 59 -16.09 10.01 13.25
N TYR A 60 -16.37 8.93 12.52
CA TYR A 60 -15.33 8.19 11.80
C TYR A 60 -15.77 7.80 10.39
N ARG A 61 -14.77 7.66 9.51
CA ARG A 61 -14.91 7.04 8.19
C ARG A 61 -13.74 6.10 7.95
N ILE A 62 -14.03 4.85 7.65
CA ILE A 62 -13.02 3.86 7.26
C ILE A 62 -13.03 3.78 5.74
N SER A 63 -11.90 4.08 5.11
CA SER A 63 -11.74 4.06 3.66
C SER A 63 -10.45 3.34 3.33
N THR A 64 -10.50 2.02 3.32
CA THR A 64 -9.36 1.18 2.97
C THR A 64 -9.24 1.04 1.46
N LEU A 65 -8.03 1.07 0.96
CA LEU A 65 -7.71 0.88 -0.46
C LEU A 65 -7.19 -0.53 -0.75
N ALA A 66 -7.61 -1.52 0.06
CA ALA A 66 -7.12 -2.89 0.00
C ALA A 66 -7.31 -3.53 -1.39
N PRO A 67 -8.46 -3.41 -2.09
CA PRO A 67 -8.60 -3.95 -3.44
C PRO A 67 -7.58 -3.37 -4.42
N GLN A 68 -7.36 -2.05 -4.40
CA GLN A 68 -6.38 -1.39 -5.26
C GLN A 68 -4.95 -1.78 -4.89
N ALA A 69 -4.67 -1.96 -3.59
CA ALA A 69 -3.37 -2.37 -3.09
C ALA A 69 -3.04 -3.83 -3.46
N VAL A 70 -4.01 -4.74 -3.40
CA VAL A 70 -3.85 -6.14 -3.84
C VAL A 70 -3.54 -6.20 -5.33
N ASP A 71 -4.28 -5.47 -6.16
CA ASP A 71 -4.02 -5.42 -7.61
C ASP A 71 -2.67 -4.74 -7.92
N ALA A 72 -2.27 -3.72 -7.16
CA ALA A 72 -0.94 -3.13 -7.28
C ALA A 72 0.18 -4.13 -6.88
N ALA A 73 -0.03 -4.89 -5.82
CA ALA A 73 0.90 -5.94 -5.38
C ALA A 73 1.02 -7.05 -6.43
N PHE A 74 -0.10 -7.50 -7.01
CA PHE A 74 -0.10 -8.50 -8.07
C PHE A 74 0.73 -8.04 -9.27
N GLN A 75 0.47 -6.84 -9.81
CA GLN A 75 1.21 -6.30 -10.95
C GLN A 75 2.71 -6.12 -10.67
N LEU A 76 3.07 -5.67 -9.47
CA LEU A 76 4.47 -5.52 -9.10
C LEU A 76 5.17 -6.87 -8.92
N THR A 77 4.53 -7.83 -8.26
CA THR A 77 5.10 -9.15 -8.03
C THR A 77 5.23 -9.92 -9.35
N GLU A 78 4.26 -9.83 -10.26
CA GLU A 78 4.34 -10.37 -11.62
C GLU A 78 5.53 -9.77 -12.37
N HIS A 79 5.66 -8.44 -12.38
CA HIS A 79 6.77 -7.75 -13.05
C HIS A 79 8.14 -8.19 -12.54
N PHE A 80 8.23 -8.45 -11.23
CA PHE A 80 9.46 -8.89 -10.61
C PHE A 80 9.60 -10.41 -10.57
N GLY A 81 8.68 -11.21 -11.14
CA GLY A 81 8.70 -12.68 -11.14
C GLY A 81 8.67 -13.29 -9.75
N ILE A 82 7.79 -12.76 -8.89
CA ILE A 82 7.57 -13.15 -7.50
C ILE A 82 6.10 -13.57 -7.36
N PRO A 83 5.76 -14.58 -6.55
CA PRO A 83 4.39 -14.85 -6.15
C PRO A 83 3.73 -13.64 -5.45
N PRO A 84 2.42 -13.44 -5.58
CA PRO A 84 1.46 -14.25 -6.33
C PRO A 84 1.44 -13.97 -7.85
N GLY A 85 2.07 -12.90 -8.33
CA GLY A 85 2.03 -12.52 -9.74
C GLY A 85 2.76 -13.50 -10.67
N ASP A 86 3.79 -14.18 -10.18
CA ASP A 86 4.39 -15.37 -10.80
C ASP A 86 4.23 -16.57 -9.86
N PRO A 87 3.17 -17.40 -10.02
CA PRO A 87 2.95 -18.57 -9.18
C PRO A 87 4.06 -19.62 -9.26
N THR A 88 4.91 -19.59 -10.30
CA THR A 88 6.05 -20.48 -10.45
C THR A 88 7.33 -19.93 -9.82
N GLY A 89 7.29 -18.67 -9.37
CA GLY A 89 8.41 -18.00 -8.74
C GLY A 89 8.76 -18.62 -7.39
N GLY A 90 10.01 -19.04 -7.23
CA GLY A 90 10.51 -19.62 -5.97
C GLY A 90 10.93 -18.59 -4.91
N ILE A 91 10.51 -17.33 -5.04
CA ILE A 91 10.90 -16.25 -4.13
C ILE A 91 9.78 -16.02 -3.12
N ALA A 92 10.05 -16.21 -1.84
CA ALA A 92 9.09 -15.89 -0.79
C ALA A 92 9.08 -14.37 -0.51
N VAL A 93 7.95 -13.82 -0.08
CA VAL A 93 7.79 -12.37 0.17
C VAL A 93 8.65 -11.92 1.36
N GLU A 94 8.80 -12.79 2.36
CA GLU A 94 9.65 -12.62 3.53
C GLU A 94 11.15 -12.52 3.19
N SER A 95 11.58 -13.03 2.03
CA SER A 95 12.96 -12.91 1.54
C SER A 95 13.25 -11.54 0.93
N LEU A 96 12.25 -10.65 0.79
CA LEU A 96 12.44 -9.34 0.19
C LEU A 96 13.07 -8.36 1.19
N VAL A 97 14.23 -7.81 0.83
CA VAL A 97 14.93 -6.80 1.63
C VAL A 97 15.00 -5.46 0.89
N GLY A 98 14.94 -4.34 1.62
CA GLY A 98 14.97 -2.99 1.03
C GLY A 98 13.78 -2.70 0.11
N ILE A 99 12.56 -2.86 0.63
CA ILE A 99 11.30 -2.78 -0.13
C ILE A 99 10.81 -1.34 -0.41
N GLU A 100 11.61 -0.31 -0.13
CA GLU A 100 11.22 1.11 -0.28
C GLU A 100 10.78 1.43 -1.71
N GLY A 101 11.48 0.87 -2.70
CA GLY A 101 11.14 1.02 -4.12
C GLY A 101 9.77 0.43 -4.45
N LEU A 102 9.49 -0.78 -3.95
CA LEU A 102 8.20 -1.47 -4.13
C LEU A 102 7.08 -0.70 -3.44
N ARG A 103 7.31 -0.26 -2.19
CA ARG A 103 6.36 0.55 -1.43
C ARG A 103 5.96 1.82 -2.19
N ARG A 104 6.95 2.54 -2.73
CA ARG A 104 6.70 3.76 -3.53
C ARG A 104 5.95 3.48 -4.82
N ALA A 105 6.35 2.45 -5.57
CA ALA A 105 5.67 2.08 -6.81
C ALA A 105 4.22 1.66 -6.53
N SER A 106 3.99 0.83 -5.50
CA SER A 106 2.66 0.38 -5.09
C SER A 106 1.75 1.57 -4.75
N ALA A 107 2.22 2.51 -3.92
CA ALA A 107 1.45 3.69 -3.57
C ALA A 107 1.06 4.55 -4.79
N LEU A 108 1.98 4.76 -5.74
CA LEU A 108 1.70 5.52 -6.97
C LEU A 108 0.64 4.84 -7.83
N LEU A 109 0.68 3.51 -7.95
CA LEU A 109 -0.30 2.75 -8.70
C LEU A 109 -1.68 2.78 -8.02
N VAL A 110 -1.73 2.65 -6.69
CA VAL A 110 -2.97 2.79 -5.92
C VAL A 110 -3.60 4.17 -6.13
N ILE A 111 -2.81 5.24 -6.04
CA ILE A 111 -3.30 6.62 -6.24
C ILE A 111 -3.84 6.80 -7.67
N SER A 112 -3.14 6.27 -8.68
CA SER A 112 -3.59 6.29 -10.07
C SER A 112 -4.96 5.61 -10.21
N LYS A 113 -5.13 4.41 -9.65
CA LYS A 113 -6.40 3.65 -9.69
C LYS A 113 -7.55 4.35 -8.97
N VAL A 114 -7.28 5.00 -7.85
CA VAL A 114 -8.29 5.81 -7.14
C VAL A 114 -8.78 6.97 -8.01
N TYR A 115 -7.86 7.73 -8.62
CA TYR A 115 -8.25 8.82 -9.52
C TYR A 115 -8.96 8.33 -10.77
N ALA A 116 -8.55 7.20 -11.36
CA ALA A 116 -9.27 6.59 -12.48
C ALA A 116 -10.72 6.24 -12.11
N THR A 117 -10.92 5.71 -10.90
CA THR A 117 -12.26 5.35 -10.39
C THR A 117 -13.15 6.58 -10.25
N TRP A 118 -12.62 7.71 -9.79
CA TRP A 118 -13.39 8.96 -9.67
C TRP A 118 -13.64 9.64 -11.01
N ALA A 119 -12.65 9.62 -11.91
CA ALA A 119 -12.80 10.18 -13.25
C ALA A 119 -13.97 9.55 -14.01
N GLY A 120 -14.15 8.24 -13.91
CA GLY A 120 -15.25 7.51 -14.58
C GLY A 120 -16.65 7.78 -14.02
N ARG A 121 -16.79 8.53 -12.92
CA ARG A 121 -18.11 8.88 -12.35
C ARG A 121 -18.68 10.18 -12.91
N ASP A 122 -17.82 11.18 -13.10
CA ASP A 122 -18.26 12.57 -13.34
C ASP A 122 -17.69 13.17 -14.65
N ASP A 123 -17.06 12.36 -15.52
CA ASP A 123 -16.29 12.84 -16.70
C ASP A 123 -15.29 13.97 -16.34
N ASP A 124 -14.76 13.91 -15.11
CA ASP A 124 -13.88 14.95 -14.59
C ASP A 124 -12.49 14.85 -15.22
N GLU A 125 -12.19 15.81 -16.09
CA GLU A 125 -10.91 15.92 -16.77
C GLU A 125 -9.72 16.09 -15.79
N CYS A 126 -9.95 16.72 -14.63
CA CYS A 126 -8.93 16.89 -13.60
C CYS A 126 -8.51 15.55 -13.00
N PHE A 127 -9.47 14.69 -12.63
CA PHE A 127 -9.16 13.35 -12.12
C PHE A 127 -8.54 12.45 -13.17
N SER A 128 -8.99 12.55 -14.43
CA SER A 128 -8.38 11.83 -15.56
C SER A 128 -6.89 12.20 -15.73
N ARG A 129 -6.57 13.50 -15.73
CA ARG A 129 -5.18 13.99 -15.83
C ARG A 129 -4.33 13.55 -14.62
N LYS A 130 -4.88 13.59 -13.41
CA LYS A 130 -4.18 13.10 -12.20
C LYS A 130 -3.91 11.61 -12.28
N SER A 131 -4.89 10.80 -12.70
CA SER A 131 -4.72 9.36 -12.89
C SER A 131 -3.55 9.05 -13.82
N LEU A 132 -3.51 9.71 -14.98
CA LEU A 132 -2.43 9.57 -15.97
C LEU A 132 -1.07 10.01 -15.40
N LEU A 133 -1.01 11.13 -14.69
CA LEU A 133 0.22 11.60 -14.05
C LEU A 133 0.78 10.55 -13.06
N TYR A 134 -0.06 10.03 -12.17
CA TYR A 134 0.39 9.04 -11.19
C TYR A 134 0.76 7.70 -11.83
N GLN A 135 0.08 7.31 -12.92
CA GLN A 135 0.46 6.14 -13.71
C GLN A 135 1.87 6.30 -14.32
N GLN A 136 2.18 7.46 -14.90
CA GLN A 136 3.51 7.73 -15.45
C GLN A 136 4.60 7.77 -14.35
N LEU A 137 4.27 8.29 -13.17
CA LEU A 137 5.18 8.26 -12.02
C LEU A 137 5.40 6.82 -11.53
N PHE A 138 4.34 6.01 -11.49
CA PHE A 138 4.43 4.58 -11.17
C PHE A 138 5.38 3.87 -12.13
N GLU A 139 5.23 4.05 -13.44
CA GLU A 139 6.11 3.40 -14.44
C GLU A 139 7.58 3.77 -14.23
N LYS A 140 7.87 5.06 -14.02
CA LYS A 140 9.23 5.53 -13.72
C LYS A 140 9.77 4.96 -12.41
N ALA A 141 8.92 4.84 -11.38
CA ALA A 141 9.30 4.25 -10.10
C ALA A 141 9.58 2.74 -10.24
N ARG A 142 8.71 2.01 -10.95
CA ARG A 142 8.84 0.58 -11.24
C ARG A 142 10.13 0.28 -12.00
N GLN A 143 10.45 1.05 -13.04
CA GLN A 143 11.69 0.89 -13.81
C GLN A 143 12.96 1.11 -12.98
N ARG A 144 12.92 2.04 -12.01
CA ARG A 144 14.05 2.33 -11.11
C ARG A 144 14.08 1.44 -9.88
N CYS A 145 13.01 0.71 -9.61
CA CYS A 145 12.87 -0.14 -8.45
C CYS A 145 13.88 -1.29 -8.53
N ARG A 146 14.58 -1.49 -7.43
CA ARG A 146 15.49 -2.61 -7.22
C ARG A 146 14.87 -3.48 -6.14
N VAL A 147 14.73 -4.76 -6.44
CA VAL A 147 14.28 -5.77 -5.51
C VAL A 147 15.47 -6.61 -5.15
N ASN A 148 15.80 -6.61 -3.87
CA ASN A 148 16.87 -7.41 -3.30
C ASN A 148 16.21 -8.59 -2.58
N ILE A 149 16.74 -9.78 -2.78
CA ILE A 149 16.19 -11.02 -2.23
C ILE A 149 17.31 -11.70 -1.45
N ASP A 150 17.04 -11.98 -0.19
CA ASP A 150 17.88 -12.73 0.74
C ASP A 150 17.27 -14.14 0.92
N LEU A 151 17.95 -15.13 0.35
CA LEU A 151 17.57 -16.54 0.46
C LEU A 151 18.24 -17.22 1.67
N GLY A 152 19.30 -16.62 2.22
CA GLY A 152 20.07 -17.13 3.34
C GLY A 152 19.59 -16.66 4.72
N SER A 153 18.69 -15.67 4.77
CA SER A 153 18.27 -14.96 5.99
C SER A 153 19.43 -14.30 6.75
N ASP A 154 20.49 -13.90 6.06
CA ASP A 154 21.66 -13.22 6.66
C ASP A 154 21.58 -11.68 6.55
N GLY A 155 20.53 -11.16 5.94
CA GLY A 155 20.30 -9.75 5.67
C GLY A 155 21.04 -9.22 4.43
N ALA A 156 21.82 -10.06 3.74
CA ALA A 156 22.50 -9.73 2.51
C ALA A 156 21.73 -10.26 1.28
N ALA A 157 21.72 -9.47 0.21
CA ALA A 157 20.98 -9.83 -0.98
C ALA A 157 21.75 -10.83 -1.86
N ASP A 158 21.23 -12.05 -1.99
CA ASP A 158 21.71 -13.08 -2.91
C ASP A 158 21.31 -12.77 -4.36
N ILE A 159 20.08 -12.29 -4.56
CA ILE A 159 19.54 -11.98 -5.88
C ILE A 159 19.11 -10.52 -5.92
N ARG A 160 19.42 -9.86 -7.04
CA ARG A 160 18.99 -8.48 -7.33
C ARG A 160 18.23 -8.44 -8.65
N ARG A 161 16.97 -7.98 -8.62
CA ARG A 161 16.17 -7.71 -9.81
C ARG A 161 15.97 -6.20 -9.95
N VAL A 162 16.06 -5.70 -11.17
CA VAL A 162 15.88 -4.27 -11.48
C VAL A 162 14.76 -4.12 -12.48
N GLY A 163 13.77 -3.30 -12.16
CA GLY A 163 12.52 -3.27 -12.93
C GLY A 163 12.63 -2.72 -14.34
N GLY A 164 13.72 -2.03 -14.67
CA GLY A 164 13.99 -1.50 -16.01
C GLY A 164 14.84 -2.40 -16.91
N VAL A 165 15.22 -3.60 -16.46
CA VAL A 165 16.05 -4.52 -17.26
C VAL A 165 15.15 -5.40 -18.13
N VAL A 166 15.38 -5.36 -19.44
CA VAL A 166 14.73 -6.25 -20.40
C VAL A 166 15.67 -7.41 -20.70
N ARG A 167 15.22 -8.66 -20.50
CA ARG A 167 15.97 -9.86 -20.89
C ARG A 167 15.60 -10.21 -22.33
N LEU A 168 16.54 -10.04 -23.25
CA LEU A 168 16.41 -10.55 -24.62
C LEU A 168 16.85 -12.02 -24.62
N VAL A 169 15.93 -12.92 -24.96
CA VAL A 169 16.24 -14.33 -25.22
C VAL A 169 16.23 -14.51 -26.74
N ARG A 170 17.30 -15.11 -27.26
CA ARG A 170 17.40 -15.46 -28.68
C ARG A 170 16.92 -16.90 -28.83
N ASP A 171 15.97 -17.11 -29.72
CA ASP A 171 15.55 -18.45 -30.18
C ASP A 171 16.64 -19.11 -31.03
#